data_AF-A0A5K1E342-F1
#
_entry.id   AF-A0A5K1E342-F1
#
_cell.length_a   1.000
_cell.length_b   1.000
_cell.length_c   1.000
_cell.angle_alpha   90.00
_cell.angle_beta   90.00
_cell.angle_gamma   90.00
#
_symmetry.space_group_name_H-M   'P 1'
#
loop_
_entity.id
_entity.type
_entity.pdbx_description
1 polymer ?
#
loop_
_entity_poly.entity_id
_entity_poly.type
_entity_poly.pdbx_seq_one_letter_code
_entity_poly.pdbx_strand_id
1 'polypeptide(L)' 'EIITPLPDQVLHFEEKTLPDLESQLGKNLPSFLSKSLFLFNTGGNDYISNCFGEYECDIPTFTEFLVTNYTTILK' A
#
# COMPACT_ATOMS: atom_id res chain seq x y z
N GLU A 1 -16.95 2.13 -9.03
CA GLU A 1 -15.72 1.32 -9.06
C GLU A 1 -15.49 0.75 -7.68
N ILE A 2 -15.21 -0.56 -7.57
CA ILE A 2 -14.79 -1.16 -6.30
C ILE A 2 -13.27 -0.94 -6.25
N ILE A 3 -12.81 -0.06 -5.36
CA ILE A 3 -11.38 0.15 -5.13
C ILE A 3 -10.92 -0.97 -4.22
N THR A 4 -9.90 -1.72 -4.66
CA THR A 4 -9.21 -2.73 -3.85
C THR A 4 -8.72 -2.07 -2.56
N PRO A 5 -9.01 -2.62 -1.36
CA PRO A 5 -8.52 -2.06 -0.11
C PRO A 5 -7.00 -1.85 -0.14
N LEU A 6 -6.50 -0.81 0.53
CA LEU A 6 -5.09 -0.46 0.59
C LEU A 6 -4.21 -1.64 1.07
N PRO A 7 -4.57 -2.40 2.12
CA PRO A 7 -3.80 -3.59 2.52
C PRO A 7 -3.68 -4.61 1.38
N ASP A 8 -4.75 -4.82 0.62
CA ASP A 8 -4.76 -5.76 -0.50
C ASP A 8 -3.95 -5.22 -1.69
N GLN A 9 -3.93 -3.90 -1.93
CA GLN A 9 -3.07 -3.30 -2.96
C GLN A 9 -1.58 -3.56 -2.66
N VAL A 10 -1.18 -3.41 -1.40
CA VAL A 10 0.21 -3.67 -0.96
C VAL A 10 0.54 -5.16 -1.08
N LEU A 11 -0.36 -6.04 -0.62
CA LEU A 11 -0.19 -7.48 -0.73
C LEU A 11 -0.04 -7.92 -2.20
N HIS A 12 -0.86 -7.39 -3.11
CA HIS A 12 -0.72 -7.68 -4.53
C HIS A 12 0.60 -7.17 -5.12
N PHE A 13 1.11 -6.03 -4.64
CA PHE A 13 2.42 -5.55 -5.06
C PHE A 13 3.51 -6.53 -4.60
N GLU A 14 3.52 -6.92 -3.33
CA GLU A 14 4.54 -7.81 -2.74
C GLU A 14 4.49 -9.24 -3.29
N GLU A 15 3.30 -9.82 -3.45
CA GLU A 15 3.16 -11.25 -3.79
C GLU A 15 3.06 -11.52 -5.30
N LYS A 16 2.76 -10.50 -6.11
CA LYS A 16 2.59 -10.65 -7.57
C LYS A 16 3.53 -9.75 -8.34
N THR A 17 3.40 -8.44 -8.14
CA THR A 17 4.12 -7.46 -8.97
C THR A 17 5.63 -7.53 -8.75
N LEU A 18 6.07 -7.62 -7.50
CA LEU A 18 7.49 -7.62 -7.15
C LEU A 18 8.21 -8.90 -7.66
N PRO A 19 7.68 -10.12 -7.48
CA PRO A 19 8.26 -11.32 -8.10
C PRO A 19 8.31 -11.26 -9.62
N ASP A 20 7.25 -10.74 -10.27
CA ASP A 20 7.22 -10.59 -11.71
C ASP A 20 8.30 -9.61 -12.20
N LEU A 21 8.50 -8.50 -11.50
CA LEU A 21 9.57 -7.54 -11.78
C LEU A 21 10.95 -8.13 -11.51
N GLU A 22 11.12 -8.92 -10.45
CA GLU A 22 12.37 -9.61 -10.15
C GLU A 22 12.75 -10.60 -11.26
N SER A 23 11.77 -11.34 -11.79
CA SER A 23 11.99 -12.29 -12.90
C SER A 23 12.46 -11.59 -14.19
N GLN A 24 12.01 -10.34 -14.42
CA GLN A 24 12.32 -9.57 -15.61
C GLN A 24 13.63 -8.78 -15.49
N LEU A 25 13.90 -8.22 -14.30
CA LEU A 25 14.97 -7.25 -14.08
C LEU A 25 16.17 -7.83 -13.31
N GLY A 26 15.96 -8.90 -12.53
CA GLY A 26 16.98 -9.52 -11.68
C GLY A 26 17.75 -8.49 -10.86
N LYS A 27 19.08 -8.45 -11.04
CA LYS A 27 19.97 -7.53 -10.31
C LYS A 27 19.70 -6.04 -10.55
N ASN A 28 18.97 -5.68 -11.61
CA ASN A 28 18.64 -4.29 -11.91
C ASN A 28 17.40 -3.80 -11.16
N LEU A 29 16.64 -4.70 -10.51
CA LEU A 29 15.41 -4.38 -9.79
C LEU A 29 15.58 -3.22 -8.79
N PRO A 30 16.62 -3.17 -7.92
CA PRO A 30 16.77 -2.08 -6.97
C PRO A 30 16.95 -0.71 -7.64
N SER A 31 17.68 -0.66 -8.76
CA SER A 31 17.87 0.59 -9.52
C SER A 31 16.59 1.05 -10.22
N PHE A 32 15.74 0.11 -10.62
CA PHE A 32 14.44 0.40 -11.22
C PHE A 32 13.47 0.92 -10.16
N LEU A 33 13.32 0.22 -9.03
CA LEU A 33 12.42 0.62 -7.95
C LEU A 33 12.79 1.99 -7.36
N SER A 34 14.09 2.26 -7.16
CA SER A 34 14.56 3.57 -6.66
C SER A 34 14.27 4.77 -7.59
N LYS A 35 13.87 4.53 -8.85
CA LYS A 35 13.48 5.56 -9.82
C LYS A 35 11.98 5.52 -10.14
N SER A 36 11.23 4.65 -9.48
CA SER A 36 9.81 4.45 -9.74
C SER A 36 8.96 5.33 -8.84
N LEU A 37 7.81 5.77 -9.36
CA LEU A 37 6.76 6.40 -8.57
C LEU A 37 5.73 5.34 -8.21
N PHE A 38 5.46 5.18 -6.92
CA PHE A 38 4.41 4.29 -6.43
C PHE A 38 3.17 5.12 -6.10
N LEU A 39 2.02 4.65 -6.59
CA LEU A 39 0.72 5.25 -6.32
C LEU A 39 -0.14 4.23 -5.59
N PHE A 40 -0.61 4.62 -4.41
CA PHE A 40 -1.59 3.86 -3.63
C PHE A 40 -2.83 4.73 -3.48
N ASN A 41 -3.99 4.08 -3.51
CA ASN A 41 -5.25 4.76 -3.25
C ASN A 41 -5.83 4.28 -1.93
N THR A 42 -6.38 5.21 -1.16
CA THR A 42 -7.14 4.91 0.04
C THR A 42 -8.44 5.69 0.03
N GLY A 43 -9.50 5.08 0.53
CA GLY A 43 -10.81 5.71 0.51
C GLY A 43 -11.80 5.08 1.46
N GLY A 44 -13.09 5.31 1.19
CA GLY A 44 -14.17 4.97 2.10
C GLY A 44 -14.14 3.53 2.61
N ASN A 45 -13.70 2.55 1.81
CA ASN A 45 -13.62 1.16 2.23
C ASN A 45 -12.53 0.91 3.31
N ASP A 46 -11.39 1.60 3.22
CA ASP A 46 -10.30 1.48 4.21
C ASP A 46 -10.66 2.16 5.52
N TYR A 47 -11.36 3.30 5.42
CA TYR A 47 -11.93 3.97 6.58
C TYR A 47 -13.07 3.15 7.20
N ILE A 48 -13.97 2.56 6.40
CA ILE A 48 -15.08 1.75 6.93
C ILE A 48 -14.56 0.52 7.68
N SER A 49 -13.57 -0.19 7.14
CA SER A 49 -13.00 -1.38 7.78
C SER A 49 -12.29 -1.08 9.10
N ASN A 50 -11.68 0.11 9.24
CA ASN A 50 -10.93 0.48 10.44
C ASN A 50 -11.70 1.37 11.42
N CYS A 51 -12.70 2.12 10.95
CA CYS A 51 -13.38 3.14 11.75
C CYS A 51 -14.83 2.85 12.11
N PHE A 52 -15.46 1.85 11.50
CA PHE A 52 -16.86 1.49 11.80
C PHE A 52 -16.98 0.19 12.62
N GLY A 53 -15.89 -0.24 13.27
CA GLY A 53 -15.91 -1.19 14.41
C GLY A 53 -16.19 -0.50 15.76
N GLU A 54 -16.12 -1.24 16.89
CA GLU A 54 -16.47 -0.79 18.26
C GLU A 54 -15.67 0.39 18.85
N TYR A 55 -14.76 1.04 18.10
CA TYR A 55 -13.89 2.10 18.61
C TYR A 55 -14.08 3.40 17.84
N GLU A 56 -14.16 4.53 18.57
CA GLU A 56 -14.04 5.87 17.99
C GLU A 56 -12.74 5.95 17.19
N CYS A 57 -12.89 6.12 15.87
CA CYS A 57 -11.76 6.24 14.98
C CYS A 57 -11.40 7.70 14.79
N ASP A 58 -10.19 8.07 15.20
CA ASP A 58 -9.63 9.37 14.85
C ASP A 58 -9.06 9.32 13.43
N ILE A 59 -9.84 9.81 12.47
CA ILE A 59 -9.54 9.81 11.03
C ILE A 59 -8.15 10.42 10.72
N PRO A 60 -7.76 11.57 11.29
CA PRO A 60 -6.39 12.09 11.22
C PRO A 60 -5.31 11.08 11.62
N THR A 61 -5.39 10.51 12.83
CA THR A 61 -4.39 9.54 13.32
C THR A 61 -4.33 8.29 12.46
N PHE A 62 -5.48 7.79 12.01
CA PHE A 62 -5.52 6.65 11.09
C PHE A 62 -4.87 6.98 9.74
N THR A 63 -5.15 8.16 9.18
CA THR A 63 -4.52 8.61 7.93
C THR A 63 -3.01 8.74 8.08
N GLU A 64 -2.52 9.30 9.20
CA GLU A 64 -1.10 9.38 9.50
C GLU A 64 -0.45 8.00 9.66
N PHE A 65 -1.14 7.07 10.32
CA PHE A 65 -0.71 5.67 10.44
C PHE A 65 -0.56 5.02 9.07
N LEU A 66 -1.56 5.16 8.18
CA LEU A 66 -1.50 4.62 6.81
C LEU A 66 -0.29 5.21 6.06
N VAL A 67 -0.16 6.54 6.02
CA VAL A 67 0.94 7.19 5.30
C VAL A 67 2.31 6.74 5.82
N THR A 68 2.48 6.70 7.15
CA THR A 68 3.78 6.38 7.77
C THR A 68 4.16 4.92 7.60
N ASN A 69 3.21 4.00 7.82
CA ASN A 69 3.46 2.57 7.75
C ASN A 69 3.82 2.15 6.32
N TYR A 70 3.01 2.56 5.34
CA TYR A 70 3.25 2.17 3.95
C TYR A 70 4.46 2.88 3.32
N THR A 71 4.78 4.10 3.74
CA THR A 71 6.05 4.73 3.33
C THR A 71 7.26 3.96 3.86
N THR A 72 7.14 3.30 5.01
CA THR A 72 8.24 2.50 5.60
C THR A 72 8.37 1.14 4.90
N ILE A 73 7.26 0.50 4.54
CA ILE A 73 7.26 -0.79 3.82
C ILE A 73 7.93 -0.68 2.45
N LEU A 74 7.86 0.49 1.81
CA LEU A 74 8.37 0.71 0.45
C LEU A 74 9.80 1.26 0.39
N LYS A 75 10.45 1.48 1.53
CA LYS A 75 11.86 1.88 1.62
C LYS A 75 12.76 0.66 1.77
#